data_AF-A0A3M0IHR0-F1
#
_entry.id   AF-A0A3M0IHR0-F1
#
_cell.length_a   1.000
_cell.length_b   1.000
_cell.length_c   1.000
_cell.angle_alpha   90.00
_cell.angle_beta   90.00
_cell.angle_gamma   90.00
#
_symmetry.space_group_name_H-M   'P 1'
#
loop_
_entity.id
_entity.type
_entity.pdbx_description
1 polymer ?
#
loop_
_entity_poly.entity_id
_entity_poly.type
_entity_poly.pdbx_seq_one_letter_code
_entity_poly.pdbx_strand_id
1 'polypeptide(L)'
;MGGVIGGVGFVNAPLTASEVRGFKKELGNLVEDPIGIATQVDQFLGPNVYTWGELNSILNILFSPEEIRMIRTASIRIWERENRLGPPGDHKLPIADPGWDPNREEERQNMRDYRSLIVRGIRESVPRGNNTKLAFDGSQEKDETPATWLNRLKRNFQLYSSIDPDSPEGQVILKVQFVTKSWPDIRRKLEKIEDWQEKSINELLKEALKVYLRREEEKARAKARIMVAVARESTGG
;
A
#
# COMPACT_ATOMS: atom_id res chain seq x y z
N MET A 1 1.63 -39.00 -43.48
CA MET A 1 1.57 -39.28 -42.03
C MET A 1 1.87 -37.97 -41.31
N GLY A 2 0.89 -37.45 -40.57
CA GLY A 2 0.95 -36.14 -39.94
C GLY A 2 1.94 -36.13 -38.78
N GLY A 3 2.82 -35.12 -38.76
CA GLY A 3 3.74 -34.88 -37.67
C GLY A 3 2.98 -34.50 -36.40
N VAL A 4 3.33 -35.17 -35.30
CA VAL A 4 2.91 -34.81 -33.96
C VAL A 4 3.50 -33.44 -33.65
N ILE A 5 2.64 -32.42 -33.57
CA ILE A 5 3.03 -31.09 -33.10
C ILE A 5 3.33 -31.25 -31.62
N GLY A 6 4.60 -31.13 -31.26
CA GLY A 6 5.06 -31.11 -29.87
C GLY A 6 4.35 -30.00 -29.11
N GLY A 7 3.58 -30.38 -28.09
CA GLY A 7 2.98 -29.45 -27.16
C GLY A 7 4.09 -28.65 -26.48
N VAL A 8 4.14 -27.35 -26.76
CA VAL A 8 4.97 -26.41 -26.00
C VAL A 8 4.33 -26.29 -24.61
N GLY A 9 4.75 -27.16 -23.69
CA GLY A 9 4.37 -27.07 -22.30
C GLY A 9 4.89 -25.75 -21.73
N PHE A 10 4.00 -24.94 -21.17
CA PHE A 10 4.39 -23.75 -20.41
C PHE A 10 5.05 -24.22 -19.11
N VAL A 11 6.38 -24.15 -19.05
CA VAL A 11 7.14 -24.50 -17.84
C VAL A 11 7.31 -23.25 -16.99
N ASN A 12 6.34 -22.95 -16.13
CA ASN A 12 6.58 -22.05 -15.01
C ASN A 12 7.17 -22.91 -13.87
N ALA A 13 8.33 -22.53 -13.34
CA ALA A 13 8.81 -23.15 -12.12
C ALA A 13 7.87 -22.74 -10.97
N PRO A 14 7.20 -23.68 -10.28
CA PRO A 14 6.29 -23.33 -9.21
C PRO A 14 7.07 -22.77 -8.03
N LEU A 15 6.48 -21.76 -7.35
CA LEU A 15 7.00 -21.25 -6.09
C LEU A 15 7.04 -22.38 -5.06
N THR A 16 8.19 -22.58 -4.45
CA THR A 16 8.37 -23.60 -3.41
C THR A 16 7.71 -23.17 -2.11
N ALA A 17 7.25 -24.13 -1.31
CA ALA A 17 6.68 -23.84 0.00
C ALA A 17 7.66 -23.11 0.94
N SER A 18 8.98 -23.29 0.76
CA SER A 18 10.02 -22.54 1.47
C SER A 18 10.06 -21.07 1.08
N GLU A 19 9.96 -20.75 -0.20
CA GLU A 19 9.94 -19.36 -0.69
C GLU A 19 8.69 -18.64 -0.18
N VAL A 20 7.52 -19.28 -0.27
CA VAL A 20 6.27 -18.70 0.21
C VAL A 20 6.30 -18.48 1.73
N ARG A 21 6.85 -19.43 2.50
CA ARG A 21 7.03 -19.25 3.95
C ARG A 21 8.07 -18.19 4.29
N GLY A 22 9.13 -18.05 3.49
CA GLY A 22 10.11 -16.97 3.61
C GLY A 22 9.43 -15.61 3.44
N PHE A 23 8.70 -15.46 2.33
CA PHE A 23 7.92 -14.27 2.02
C PHE A 23 6.89 -13.94 3.11
N LYS A 24 6.16 -14.94 3.63
CA LYS A 24 5.20 -14.72 4.74
C LYS A 24 5.84 -14.11 5.99
N LYS A 25 7.12 -14.36 6.28
CA LYS A 25 7.80 -13.75 7.43
C LYS A 25 8.04 -12.25 7.24
N GLU A 26 8.20 -11.82 6.00
CA GLU A 26 8.39 -10.41 5.63
C GLU A 26 7.05 -9.71 5.35
N LEU A 27 6.02 -10.48 5.02
CA LEU A 27 4.68 -9.98 4.76
C LEU A 27 4.08 -9.35 6.02
N GLY A 28 3.68 -8.08 5.90
CA GLY A 28 3.01 -7.35 6.97
C GLY A 28 1.59 -7.87 7.27
N ASN A 29 0.85 -7.12 8.08
CA ASN A 29 -0.52 -7.46 8.45
C ASN A 29 -1.52 -6.94 7.39
N LEU A 30 -2.43 -7.81 6.91
CA LEU A 30 -3.41 -7.44 5.88
C LEU A 30 -4.33 -6.32 6.31
N VAL A 31 -4.82 -6.38 7.56
CA VAL A 31 -5.71 -5.36 8.11
C VAL A 31 -4.98 -4.03 8.20
N GLU A 32 -3.70 -4.05 8.60
CA GLU A 32 -2.87 -2.85 8.77
C GLU A 32 -2.34 -2.23 7.48
N ASP A 33 -2.19 -2.93 6.35
CA ASP A 33 -1.78 -2.29 5.09
C ASP A 33 -2.23 -3.11 3.87
N PRO A 34 -3.53 -3.17 3.57
CA PRO A 34 -4.03 -4.01 2.47
C PRO A 34 -3.47 -3.60 1.10
N ILE A 35 -3.04 -2.33 0.94
CA ILE A 35 -2.47 -1.83 -0.32
C ILE A 35 -1.02 -2.29 -0.46
N GLY A 36 -0.20 -2.11 0.57
CA GLY A 36 1.18 -2.58 0.57
C GLY A 36 1.25 -4.10 0.44
N ILE A 37 0.38 -4.83 1.14
CA ILE A 37 0.26 -6.29 0.99
C ILE A 37 -0.12 -6.66 -0.45
N ALA A 38 -1.10 -6.00 -1.05
CA ALA A 38 -1.47 -6.28 -2.45
C ALA A 38 -0.28 -6.05 -3.41
N THR A 39 0.47 -4.97 -3.23
CA THR A 39 1.65 -4.67 -4.05
C THR A 39 2.75 -5.71 -3.86
N GLN A 40 3.05 -6.10 -2.64
CA GLN A 40 4.07 -7.12 -2.34
C GLN A 40 3.67 -8.48 -2.92
N VAL A 41 2.40 -8.90 -2.76
CA VAL A 41 1.90 -10.16 -3.32
C VAL A 41 1.93 -10.14 -4.85
N ASP A 42 1.56 -9.03 -5.49
CA ASP A 42 1.62 -8.91 -6.96
C ASP A 42 3.06 -9.04 -7.49
N GLN A 43 4.02 -8.41 -6.81
CA GLN A 43 5.44 -8.52 -7.13
C GLN A 43 5.98 -9.94 -6.91
N PHE A 44 5.63 -10.55 -5.78
CA PHE A 44 6.06 -11.90 -5.42
C PHE A 44 5.53 -12.95 -6.40
N LEU A 45 4.27 -12.84 -6.82
CA LEU A 45 3.68 -13.72 -7.82
C LEU A 45 4.27 -13.47 -9.21
N GLY A 46 4.69 -12.24 -9.52
CA GLY A 46 5.23 -11.86 -10.82
C GLY A 46 4.24 -12.09 -11.97
N PRO A 47 4.69 -12.05 -13.24
CA PRO A 47 3.82 -12.22 -14.41
C PRO A 47 3.41 -13.68 -14.67
N ASN A 48 3.74 -14.61 -13.76
CA ASN A 48 3.54 -16.04 -13.94
C ASN A 48 2.05 -16.40 -13.91
N VAL A 49 1.73 -17.47 -14.64
CA VAL A 49 0.40 -18.12 -14.57
C VAL A 49 0.50 -19.25 -13.55
N TYR A 50 -0.35 -19.19 -12.54
CA TYR A 50 -0.49 -20.22 -11.51
C TYR A 50 -1.80 -20.97 -11.73
N THR A 51 -1.76 -22.29 -11.59
CA THR A 51 -2.98 -23.10 -11.51
C THR A 51 -3.79 -22.70 -10.27
N TRP A 52 -5.07 -23.09 -10.26
CA TRP A 52 -5.92 -22.84 -9.10
C TRP A 52 -5.35 -23.45 -7.82
N GLY A 53 -4.82 -24.69 -7.89
CA GLY A 53 -4.22 -25.39 -6.75
C GLY A 53 -2.95 -24.72 -6.24
N GLU A 54 -2.06 -24.26 -7.14
CA GLU A 54 -0.84 -23.53 -6.76
C GLU A 54 -1.18 -22.20 -6.08
N LEU A 55 -2.08 -21.40 -6.67
CA LEU A 55 -2.42 -20.11 -6.08
C LEU A 55 -3.13 -20.27 -4.73
N ASN A 56 -4.04 -21.24 -4.59
CA ASN A 56 -4.68 -21.50 -3.29
C ASN A 56 -3.67 -22.02 -2.25
N SER A 57 -2.70 -22.83 -2.65
CA SER A 57 -1.63 -23.28 -1.74
C SER A 57 -0.79 -22.10 -1.25
N ILE A 58 -0.47 -21.15 -2.15
CA ILE A 58 0.22 -19.91 -1.79
C ILE A 58 -0.64 -19.10 -0.81
N LEU A 59 -1.90 -18.83 -1.14
CA LEU A 59 -2.81 -18.04 -0.29
C LEU A 59 -3.00 -18.65 1.10
N ASN A 60 -3.12 -19.98 1.22
CA ASN A 60 -3.25 -20.68 2.49
C ASN A 60 -2.00 -20.61 3.37
N ILE A 61 -0.82 -20.36 2.78
CA ILE A 61 0.40 -20.07 3.56
C ILE A 61 0.43 -18.59 3.95
N LEU A 62 -0.02 -17.70 3.05
CA LEU A 62 0.10 -16.26 3.23
C LEU A 62 -0.95 -15.66 4.17
N PHE A 63 -2.15 -16.24 4.25
CA PHE A 63 -3.30 -15.62 4.89
C PHE A 63 -4.06 -16.62 5.78
N SER A 64 -4.67 -16.09 6.83
CA SER A 64 -5.64 -16.83 7.65
C SER A 64 -6.94 -17.11 6.88
N PRO A 65 -7.74 -18.11 7.30
CA PRO A 65 -9.05 -18.38 6.68
C PRO A 65 -9.97 -17.15 6.63
N GLU A 66 -9.95 -16.33 7.69
CA GLU A 66 -10.73 -15.09 7.77
C GLU A 66 -10.28 -14.06 6.73
N GLU A 67 -8.97 -13.84 6.60
CA GLU A 67 -8.38 -12.95 5.59
C GLU A 67 -8.71 -13.45 4.17
N ILE A 68 -8.60 -14.75 3.92
CA ILE A 68 -8.97 -15.36 2.63
C ILE A 68 -10.45 -15.10 2.30
N ARG A 69 -11.34 -15.25 3.28
CA ARG A 69 -12.78 -14.97 3.12
C ARG A 69 -13.03 -13.50 2.78
N MET A 70 -12.31 -12.58 3.44
CA MET A 70 -12.38 -11.14 3.16
C MET A 70 -11.90 -10.83 1.74
N ILE A 71 -10.73 -11.35 1.34
CA ILE A 71 -10.14 -11.19 0.00
C ILE A 71 -11.11 -11.71 -1.06
N ARG A 72 -11.67 -12.91 -0.88
CA ARG A 72 -12.63 -13.51 -1.83
C ARG A 72 -13.87 -12.65 -1.98
N THR A 73 -14.44 -12.20 -0.86
CA THR A 73 -15.66 -11.37 -0.86
C THR A 73 -15.41 -10.05 -1.60
N ALA A 74 -14.26 -9.41 -1.38
CA ALA A 74 -13.89 -8.20 -2.13
C ALA A 74 -13.67 -8.49 -3.62
N SER A 75 -12.99 -9.59 -3.95
CA SER A 75 -12.74 -10.03 -5.33
C SER A 75 -14.04 -10.23 -6.13
N ILE A 76 -15.05 -10.84 -5.51
CA ILE A 76 -16.38 -11.05 -6.11
C ILE A 76 -17.06 -9.71 -6.39
N ARG A 77 -17.09 -8.80 -5.39
CA ARG A 77 -17.70 -7.47 -5.56
C ARG A 77 -17.03 -6.68 -6.68
N ILE A 78 -15.70 -6.78 -6.80
CA ILE A 78 -14.94 -6.15 -7.88
C ILE A 78 -15.40 -6.69 -9.23
N TRP A 79 -15.43 -8.02 -9.38
CA TRP A 79 -15.87 -8.65 -10.62
C TRP A 79 -17.28 -8.23 -11.02
N GLU A 80 -18.24 -8.33 -10.10
CA GLU A 80 -19.65 -8.01 -10.36
C GLU A 80 -19.87 -6.53 -10.72
N ARG A 81 -19.11 -5.63 -10.09
CA ARG A 81 -19.14 -4.20 -10.40
C ARG A 81 -18.70 -3.91 -11.83
N GLU A 82 -17.72 -4.66 -12.33
CA GLU A 82 -17.11 -4.48 -13.66
C GLU A 82 -17.81 -5.29 -14.75
N ASN A 83 -18.49 -6.37 -14.38
CA ASN A 83 -19.10 -7.34 -15.29
C ASN A 83 -20.58 -7.53 -14.95
N ARG A 84 -21.35 -6.45 -14.97
CA ARG A 84 -22.78 -6.45 -14.58
C ARG A 84 -23.66 -7.43 -15.37
N LEU A 85 -23.26 -7.75 -16.60
CA LEU A 85 -23.96 -8.69 -17.49
C LEU A 85 -23.19 -10.03 -17.64
N GLY A 86 -22.07 -10.19 -16.93
CA GLY A 86 -21.23 -11.37 -16.99
C GLY A 86 -21.71 -12.49 -16.05
N PRO A 87 -20.96 -13.61 -15.99
CA PRO A 87 -21.24 -14.66 -15.03
C PRO A 87 -21.10 -14.16 -13.58
N PRO A 88 -21.76 -14.81 -12.61
CA PRO A 88 -21.61 -14.50 -11.19
C PRO A 88 -20.15 -14.52 -10.73
N GLY A 89 -19.79 -13.67 -9.76
CA GLY A 89 -18.42 -13.59 -9.29
C GLY A 89 -17.90 -14.90 -8.69
N ASP A 90 -18.78 -15.73 -8.13
CA ASP A 90 -18.43 -17.06 -7.62
C ASP A 90 -17.85 -17.99 -8.71
N HIS A 91 -18.22 -17.81 -9.98
CA HIS A 91 -17.64 -18.58 -11.08
C HIS A 91 -16.19 -18.17 -11.38
N LYS A 92 -15.86 -16.90 -11.14
CA LYS A 92 -14.49 -16.37 -11.31
C LYS A 92 -13.64 -16.54 -10.06
N LEU A 93 -14.25 -16.72 -8.89
CA LEU A 93 -13.60 -16.98 -7.60
C LEU A 93 -14.06 -18.32 -7.01
N PRO A 94 -13.83 -19.46 -7.69
CA PRO A 94 -14.32 -20.76 -7.26
C PRO A 94 -13.68 -21.20 -5.93
N ILE A 95 -14.48 -21.85 -5.07
CA ILE A 95 -14.05 -22.37 -3.75
C ILE A 95 -13.40 -23.77 -3.89
N ALA A 96 -13.85 -24.54 -4.87
CA ALA A 96 -13.29 -25.83 -5.21
C ALA A 96 -12.51 -25.75 -6.52
N ASP A 97 -11.68 -26.75 -6.78
CA ASP A 97 -10.90 -26.84 -8.01
C ASP A 97 -11.83 -26.79 -9.24
N PRO A 98 -11.72 -25.76 -10.09
CA PRO A 98 -12.53 -25.65 -11.29
C PRO A 98 -12.05 -26.57 -12.43
N GLY A 99 -10.91 -27.25 -12.28
CA GLY A 99 -10.36 -28.16 -13.27
C GLY A 99 -9.76 -27.47 -14.49
N TRP A 100 -9.29 -26.22 -14.35
CA TRP A 100 -8.70 -25.46 -15.45
C TRP A 100 -7.38 -26.08 -15.93
N ASP A 101 -7.32 -26.39 -17.23
CA ASP A 101 -6.17 -26.93 -17.95
C ASP A 101 -5.25 -25.79 -18.43
N PRO A 102 -3.99 -25.74 -17.96
CA PRO A 102 -3.02 -24.72 -18.37
C PRO A 102 -2.66 -24.79 -19.86
N ASN A 103 -2.98 -25.86 -20.57
CA ASN A 103 -2.72 -25.99 -22.01
C ASN A 103 -3.79 -25.31 -22.87
N ARG A 104 -4.95 -24.94 -22.30
CA ARG A 104 -6.05 -24.27 -23.01
C ARG A 104 -6.01 -22.76 -22.75
N GLU A 105 -5.97 -21.94 -23.82
CA GLU A 105 -5.84 -20.47 -23.67
C GLU A 105 -6.99 -19.86 -22.87
N GLU A 106 -8.24 -20.28 -23.13
CA GLU A 106 -9.42 -19.78 -22.39
C GLU A 106 -9.30 -20.06 -20.88
N GLU A 107 -8.81 -21.24 -20.52
CA GLU A 107 -8.68 -21.65 -19.13
C GLU A 107 -7.44 -21.01 -18.46
N ARG A 108 -6.37 -20.77 -19.23
CA ARG A 108 -5.27 -19.87 -18.80
C ARG A 108 -5.76 -18.45 -18.55
N GLN A 109 -6.69 -17.95 -19.36
CA GLN A 109 -7.27 -16.64 -19.10
C GLN A 109 -8.05 -16.64 -17.79
N ASN A 110 -8.79 -17.71 -17.47
CA ASN A 110 -9.42 -17.85 -16.16
C ASN A 110 -8.39 -17.85 -15.00
N MET A 111 -7.25 -18.51 -15.15
CA MET A 111 -6.16 -18.47 -14.16
C MET A 111 -5.59 -17.05 -13.97
N ARG A 112 -5.37 -16.32 -15.08
CA ARG A 112 -4.91 -14.91 -15.03
C ARG A 112 -5.95 -14.00 -14.37
N ASP A 113 -7.22 -14.17 -14.71
CA ASP A 113 -8.34 -13.46 -14.10
C ASP A 113 -8.40 -13.75 -12.61
N TYR A 114 -8.26 -15.01 -12.19
CA TYR A 114 -8.25 -15.43 -10.80
C TYR A 114 -7.11 -14.77 -10.02
N ARG A 115 -5.86 -14.83 -10.53
CA ARG A 115 -4.71 -14.11 -9.94
C ARG A 115 -5.01 -12.60 -9.81
N SER A 116 -5.48 -11.98 -10.89
CA SER A 116 -5.76 -10.54 -10.92
C SER A 116 -6.83 -10.15 -9.90
N LEU A 117 -7.94 -10.89 -9.85
CA LEU A 117 -9.03 -10.64 -8.92
C LEU A 117 -8.59 -10.84 -7.47
N ILE A 118 -7.76 -11.84 -7.17
CA ILE A 118 -7.20 -12.04 -5.83
C ILE A 118 -6.34 -10.85 -5.40
N VAL A 119 -5.38 -10.40 -6.23
CA VAL A 119 -4.52 -9.24 -5.91
C VAL A 119 -5.35 -7.98 -5.67
N ARG A 120 -6.37 -7.76 -6.50
CA ARG A 120 -7.28 -6.62 -6.35
C ARG A 120 -8.20 -6.78 -5.13
N GLY A 121 -8.60 -8.01 -4.84
CA GLY A 121 -9.35 -8.39 -3.66
C GLY A 121 -8.60 -8.11 -2.38
N ILE A 122 -7.29 -8.41 -2.31
CA ILE A 122 -6.42 -8.03 -1.19
C ILE A 122 -6.49 -6.52 -0.95
N ARG A 123 -6.39 -5.73 -2.02
CA ARG A 123 -6.44 -4.26 -1.96
C ARG A 123 -7.78 -3.70 -1.47
N GLU A 124 -8.90 -4.39 -1.70
CA GLU A 124 -10.26 -3.97 -1.27
C GLU A 124 -10.84 -4.83 -0.12
N SER A 125 -10.04 -5.75 0.45
CA SER A 125 -10.50 -6.75 1.43
C SER A 125 -10.88 -6.14 2.77
N VAL A 126 -10.19 -5.07 3.16
CA VAL A 126 -10.44 -4.33 4.39
C VAL A 126 -11.36 -3.16 4.06
N PRO A 127 -12.52 -3.02 4.72
CA PRO A 127 -13.40 -1.89 4.54
C PRO A 127 -12.65 -0.58 4.80
N ARG A 128 -12.47 0.19 3.73
CA ARG A 128 -11.74 1.48 3.71
C ARG A 128 -12.26 2.51 4.71
N GLY A 129 -13.42 2.32 5.31
CA GLY A 129 -14.01 3.26 6.26
C GLY A 129 -13.49 3.15 7.71
N ASN A 130 -12.87 2.03 8.10
CA ASN A 130 -12.76 1.63 9.50
C ASN A 130 -11.35 1.32 10.00
N ASN A 131 -10.29 1.60 9.22
CA ASN A 131 -8.92 1.42 9.71
C ASN A 131 -8.38 2.73 10.31
N THR A 132 -8.79 3.00 11.55
CA THR A 132 -8.40 4.19 12.30
C THR A 132 -6.88 4.29 12.52
N LYS A 133 -6.20 3.15 12.72
CA LYS A 133 -4.75 3.09 12.89
C LYS A 133 -4.04 3.65 11.68
N LEU A 134 -4.37 3.18 10.48
CA LEU A 134 -3.79 3.71 9.25
C LEU A 134 -4.25 5.14 8.93
N ALA A 135 -5.51 5.46 9.23
CA ALA A 135 -6.05 6.79 8.98
C ALA A 135 -5.35 7.87 9.83
N PHE A 136 -5.00 7.57 11.09
CA PHE A 136 -4.67 8.60 12.08
C PHE A 136 -3.35 8.39 12.86
N ASP A 137 -2.72 7.21 12.87
CA ASP A 137 -1.52 7.00 13.71
C ASP A 137 -0.19 7.37 13.05
N GLY A 138 -0.19 7.67 11.75
CA GLY A 138 0.98 8.17 11.05
C GLY A 138 1.53 9.46 11.67
N SER A 139 2.85 9.65 11.59
CA SER A 139 3.53 10.90 11.97
C SER A 139 4.46 11.36 10.87
N GLN A 140 4.73 12.66 10.81
CA GLN A 140 5.71 13.24 9.89
C GLN A 140 7.10 12.68 10.20
N GLU A 141 7.80 12.21 9.17
CA GLU A 141 9.19 11.74 9.32
C GLU A 141 10.16 12.93 9.41
N LYS A 142 11.36 12.68 9.97
CA LYS A 142 12.37 13.73 10.22
C LYS A 142 12.70 14.54 8.98
N ASP A 143 12.95 13.88 7.85
CA ASP A 143 13.34 14.51 6.59
C ASP A 143 12.17 14.64 5.60
N GLU A 144 10.94 14.31 6.02
CA GLU A 144 9.73 14.48 5.20
C GLU A 144 9.25 15.94 5.23
N THR A 145 8.97 16.52 4.06
CA THR A 145 8.46 17.89 3.99
C THR A 145 7.03 17.97 4.56
N PRO A 146 6.64 19.11 5.17
CA PRO A 146 5.26 19.31 5.64
C PRO A 146 4.19 19.10 4.57
N ALA A 147 4.49 19.43 3.30
CA ALA A 147 3.56 19.22 2.19
C ALA A 147 3.39 17.73 1.86
N THR A 148 4.50 16.97 1.85
CA THR A 148 4.46 15.51 1.67
C THR A 148 3.66 14.86 2.79
N TRP A 149 3.91 15.28 4.05
CA TRP A 149 3.17 14.81 5.22
C TRP A 149 1.66 15.07 5.08
N LEU A 150 1.27 16.31 4.73
CA LEU A 150 -0.15 16.66 4.56
C LEU A 150 -0.82 15.83 3.46
N ASN A 151 -0.14 15.64 2.32
CA ASN A 151 -0.67 14.83 1.22
C ASN A 151 -0.83 13.35 1.63
N ARG A 152 0.13 12.80 2.36
CA ARG A 152 0.05 11.44 2.90
C ARG A 152 -1.10 11.30 3.90
N LEU A 153 -1.29 12.30 4.77
CA LEU A 153 -2.39 12.32 5.72
C LEU A 153 -3.77 12.39 5.02
N LYS A 154 -3.95 13.27 4.03
CA LYS A 154 -5.17 13.33 3.21
C LYS A 154 -5.45 12.01 2.49
N ARG A 155 -4.41 11.41 1.91
CA ARG A 155 -4.51 10.11 1.25
C ARG A 155 -4.92 9.01 2.23
N ASN A 156 -4.41 9.03 3.46
CA ASN A 156 -4.81 8.06 4.49
C ASN A 156 -6.28 8.22 4.89
N PHE A 157 -6.81 9.45 5.00
CA PHE A 157 -8.24 9.67 5.23
C PHE A 157 -9.08 9.04 4.11
N GLN A 158 -8.74 9.32 2.85
CA GLN A 158 -9.48 8.79 1.69
C GLN A 158 -9.42 7.26 1.58
N LEU A 159 -8.32 6.66 2.03
CA LEU A 159 -8.10 5.22 1.91
C LEU A 159 -8.62 4.42 3.11
N TYR A 160 -8.64 5.02 4.31
CA TYR A 160 -8.77 4.28 5.57
C TYR A 160 -9.80 4.85 6.55
N SER A 161 -10.42 5.99 6.23
CA SER A 161 -11.55 6.56 6.96
C SER A 161 -12.78 6.70 6.06
N SER A 162 -13.97 6.61 6.66
CA SER A 162 -15.22 7.00 5.99
C SER A 162 -15.43 8.52 5.97
N ILE A 163 -14.58 9.26 6.67
CA ILE A 163 -14.65 10.72 6.77
C ILE A 163 -13.97 11.32 5.54
N ASP A 164 -14.74 12.08 4.77
CA ASP A 164 -14.21 12.88 3.66
C ASP A 164 -13.26 13.96 4.22
N PRO A 165 -11.97 13.99 3.84
CA PRO A 165 -11.04 15.00 4.33
C PRO A 165 -11.45 16.43 3.96
N ASP A 166 -12.29 16.62 2.93
CA ASP A 166 -12.78 17.94 2.52
C ASP A 166 -14.12 18.33 3.18
N SER A 167 -14.73 17.46 3.99
CA SER A 167 -15.89 17.80 4.81
C SER A 167 -15.50 18.70 6.00
N PRO A 168 -16.44 19.44 6.62
CA PRO A 168 -16.17 20.22 7.82
C PRO A 168 -15.53 19.40 8.95
N GLU A 169 -16.05 18.21 9.21
CA GLU A 169 -15.54 17.28 10.23
C GLU A 169 -14.15 16.76 9.85
N GLY A 170 -13.95 16.39 8.58
CA GLY A 170 -12.67 15.94 8.05
C GLY A 170 -11.58 16.99 8.19
N GLN A 171 -11.89 18.25 7.88
CA GLN A 171 -10.96 19.38 8.00
C GLN A 171 -10.54 19.63 9.46
N VAL A 172 -11.46 19.46 10.42
CA VAL A 172 -11.13 19.58 11.85
C VAL A 172 -10.11 18.51 12.25
N ILE A 173 -10.37 17.25 11.93
CA ILE A 173 -9.46 16.14 12.28
C ILE A 173 -8.14 16.29 11.52
N LEU A 174 -8.17 16.66 10.24
CA LEU A 174 -7.00 16.85 9.40
C LEU A 174 -6.05 17.90 10.01
N LYS A 175 -6.59 19.04 10.47
CA LYS A 175 -5.80 20.09 11.16
C LYS A 175 -5.18 19.56 12.44
N VAL A 176 -5.96 18.88 13.28
CA VAL A 176 -5.47 18.32 14.55
C VAL A 176 -4.35 17.32 14.32
N GLN A 177 -4.52 16.39 13.39
CA GLN A 177 -3.50 15.39 13.05
C GLN A 177 -2.27 16.04 12.43
N PHE A 178 -2.44 16.99 11.50
CA PHE A 178 -1.33 17.70 10.88
C PHE A 178 -0.44 18.38 11.94
N VAL A 179 -1.04 19.07 12.92
CA VAL A 179 -0.30 19.75 14.00
C VAL A 179 0.33 18.76 14.97
N THR A 180 -0.47 17.87 15.56
CA THR A 180 -0.03 17.01 16.69
C THR A 180 0.94 15.91 16.26
N LYS A 181 0.86 15.45 15.01
CA LYS A 181 1.73 14.41 14.44
C LYS A 181 2.85 14.96 13.56
N SER A 182 3.00 16.28 13.46
CA SER A 182 4.18 16.90 12.84
C SER A 182 5.46 16.59 13.61
N TRP A 183 6.61 16.71 12.94
CA TRP A 183 7.92 16.53 13.58
C TRP A 183 8.08 17.51 14.76
N PRO A 184 8.80 17.17 15.86
CA PRO A 184 8.69 17.89 17.12
C PRO A 184 9.02 19.39 17.07
N ASP A 185 9.87 19.87 16.16
CA ASP A 185 10.16 21.30 15.98
C ASP A 185 8.98 22.07 15.34
N ILE A 186 8.41 21.51 14.28
CA ILE A 186 7.23 22.02 13.57
C ILE A 186 6.03 21.99 14.50
N ARG A 187 5.76 20.85 15.16
CA ARG A 187 4.67 20.72 16.14
C ARG A 187 4.74 21.82 17.20
N ARG A 188 5.90 21.98 17.84
CA ARG A 188 6.13 23.02 18.87
C ARG A 188 5.90 24.44 18.33
N LYS A 189 6.16 24.70 17.05
CA LYS A 189 5.88 26.00 16.43
C LYS A 189 4.38 26.18 16.18
N LEU A 190 3.72 25.16 15.61
CA LEU A 190 2.30 25.21 15.27
C LEU A 190 1.42 25.32 16.51
N GLU A 191 1.71 24.56 17.57
CA GLU A 191 0.98 24.61 18.85
C GLU A 191 1.08 25.97 19.55
N LYS A 192 2.08 26.79 19.23
CA LYS A 192 2.27 28.15 19.77
C LYS A 192 1.57 29.24 18.97
N ILE A 193 0.98 28.91 17.83
CA ILE A 193 0.19 29.88 17.07
C ILE A 193 -1.12 30.09 17.83
N GLU A 194 -1.42 31.36 18.15
CA GLU A 194 -2.69 31.75 18.76
C GLU A 194 -3.85 31.35 17.84
N ASP A 195 -4.87 30.73 18.44
CA ASP A 195 -6.06 30.23 17.76
C ASP A 195 -5.74 29.39 16.52
N TRP A 196 -4.71 28.53 16.59
CA TRP A 196 -4.33 27.68 15.47
C TRP A 196 -5.46 26.75 15.01
N GLN A 197 -6.41 26.42 15.91
CA GLN A 197 -7.61 25.67 15.54
C GLN A 197 -8.51 26.42 14.56
N GLU A 198 -8.52 27.75 14.60
CA GLU A 198 -9.29 28.62 13.68
C GLU A 198 -8.56 28.87 12.36
N LYS A 199 -7.25 28.57 12.30
CA LYS A 199 -6.47 28.69 11.07
C LYS A 199 -6.88 27.65 10.04
N SER A 200 -6.77 28.02 8.77
CA SER A 200 -6.89 27.07 7.66
C SER A 200 -5.69 26.13 7.63
N ILE A 201 -5.88 24.94 7.05
CA ILE A 201 -4.79 23.97 6.86
C ILE A 201 -3.64 24.56 6.02
N ASN A 202 -3.94 25.46 5.09
CA ASN A 202 -2.94 26.12 4.24
C ASN A 202 -2.10 27.14 5.01
N GLU A 203 -2.68 27.87 5.97
CA GLU A 203 -1.93 28.75 6.86
C GLU A 203 -0.99 27.95 7.76
N LEU A 204 -1.47 26.84 8.34
CA LEU A 204 -0.65 25.94 9.14
C LEU A 204 0.48 25.32 8.32
N LEU A 205 0.19 24.88 7.09
CA LEU A 205 1.20 24.36 6.15
C LEU A 205 2.29 25.38 5.86
N LYS A 206 1.91 26.65 5.63
CA LYS A 206 2.87 27.74 5.37
C LYS A 206 3.82 27.95 6.54
N GLU A 207 3.32 27.94 7.77
CA GLU A 207 4.16 28.07 8.97
C GLU A 207 5.05 26.84 9.18
N ALA A 208 4.53 25.64 8.94
CA ALA A 208 5.31 24.40 8.99
C ALA A 208 6.47 24.40 7.98
N LEU A 209 6.22 24.85 6.74
CA LEU A 209 7.23 24.94 5.70
C LEU A 209 8.37 25.92 6.07
N LYS A 210 8.05 27.06 6.70
CA LYS A 210 9.08 28.00 7.19
C LYS A 210 10.03 27.35 8.21
N VAL A 211 9.49 26.56 9.14
CA VAL A 211 10.29 25.86 10.15
C VAL A 211 11.17 24.81 9.49
N TYR A 212 10.60 24.00 8.59
CA TYR A 212 11.32 22.98 7.85
C TYR A 212 12.49 23.58 7.05
N LEU A 213 12.23 24.62 6.25
CA LEU A 213 13.25 25.25 5.41
C LEU A 213 14.38 25.88 6.24
N ARG A 214 14.04 26.54 7.36
CA ARG A 214 15.05 27.08 8.27
C ARG A 214 15.96 25.98 8.82
N ARG A 215 15.41 24.82 9.19
CA ARG A 215 16.20 23.67 9.65
C ARG A 215 17.12 23.15 8.56
N GLU A 216 16.65 23.03 7.32
CA GLU A 216 17.48 22.57 6.20
C GLU A 216 18.62 23.55 5.89
N GLU A 217 18.36 24.86 5.96
CA GLU A 217 19.40 25.88 5.86
C GLU A 217 20.45 25.75 6.98
N GLU A 218 20.03 25.56 8.22
CA GLU A 218 20.92 25.37 9.37
C GLU A 218 21.77 24.10 9.23
N LYS A 219 21.17 23.00 8.76
CA LYS A 219 21.84 21.72 8.45
C LYS A 219 22.89 21.90 7.33
N ALA A 220 22.54 22.62 6.26
CA ALA A 220 23.46 22.92 5.16
C ALA A 220 24.65 23.79 5.61
N ARG A 221 24.38 24.83 6.41
CA ARG A 221 25.42 25.70 6.99
C ARG A 221 26.35 24.91 7.93
N ALA A 222 25.82 24.03 8.76
CA ALA A 222 26.62 23.19 9.64
C ALA A 222 27.54 22.26 8.84
N LYS A 223 27.01 21.60 7.79
CA LYS A 223 27.80 20.75 6.89
C LYS A 223 28.92 21.51 6.19
N ALA A 224 28.64 22.71 5.68
CA ALA A 224 29.65 23.57 5.05
C ALA A 224 30.77 23.96 6.04
N ARG A 225 30.44 24.30 7.29
CA ARG A 225 31.43 24.61 8.34
C ARG A 225 32.35 23.42 8.62
N ILE A 226 31.79 22.21 8.70
CA ILE A 226 32.57 20.98 8.91
C ILE A 226 33.51 20.74 7.72
N MET A 227 33.03 20.85 6.48
CA MET A 227 33.85 20.68 5.29
C MET A 227 35.03 21.67 5.23
N VAL A 228 34.79 22.94 5.58
CA VAL A 228 35.85 23.96 5.65
C VAL A 228 36.88 23.63 6.72
N ALA A 229 36.48 23.14 7.89
CA ALA A 229 37.39 22.74 8.95
C ALA A 229 38.29 21.57 8.52
N VAL A 230 37.70 20.52 7.94
CA VAL A 230 38.44 19.34 7.45
C VAL A 230 39.45 19.72 6.36
N ALA A 231 39.06 20.58 5.40
CA ALA A 231 39.96 21.01 4.33
C ALA A 231 41.16 21.82 4.86
N ARG A 232 40.97 22.62 5.91
CA ARG A 232 42.06 23.37 6.58
C ARG A 232 43.04 22.45 7.30
N GLU A 233 42.56 21.40 7.95
CA GLU A 233 43.41 20.39 8.59
C GLU A 233 44.21 19.56 7.57
N SER A 234 43.64 19.35 6.38
CA SER A 234 44.26 18.55 5.31
C SER A 234 45.35 19.30 4.53
N THR A 235 45.36 20.63 4.59
CA THR A 235 46.31 21.50 3.86
C THR A 235 47.42 22.04 4.77
N GLY A 236 47.33 21.79 6.07
CA GLY A 236 48.32 22.18 7.08
C GLY A 236 49.20 21.05 7.61
N GLY A 237 49.19 19.88 6.95
CA GLY A 237 50.00 18.70 7.28
C GLY A 237 51.11 18.45 6.28
#